data_AF-A0A257JRH6-F1
#
_entry.id   AF-A0A257JRH6-F1
#
_cell.length_a   1.000
_cell.length_b   1.000
_cell.length_c   1.000
_cell.angle_alpha   90.00
_cell.angle_beta   90.00
_cell.angle_gamma   90.00
#
_symmetry.space_group_name_H-M   'P 1'
#
loop_
_entity.id
_entity.type
_entity.pdbx_description
1 polymer ?
#
loop_
_entity_poly.entity_id
_entity_poly.type
_entity_poly.pdbx_seq_one_letter_code
_entity_poly.pdbx_strand_id
1 'polypeptide(L)' 'QRRLSLGYNRAASLIERMEQEGMISPPNHAGKREILLPDHG' A
#
# COMPACT_ATOMS: atom_id res chain seq x y z
N GLN A 1 -8.80 -0.03 -0.02
CA GLN A 1 -10.07 0.68 -0.23
C GLN A 1 -11.26 -0.01 0.47
N ARG A 2 -11.78 -1.14 -0.03
CA ARG A 2 -13.02 -1.77 0.48
C ARG A 2 -12.95 -2.26 1.93
N ARG A 3 -11.89 -2.97 2.32
CA ARG A 3 -11.70 -3.50 3.69
C ARG A 3 -11.70 -2.41 4.78
N LEU A 4 -11.28 -1.19 4.41
CA LEU A 4 -11.21 -0.04 5.31
C LEU A 4 -12.34 0.97 5.03
N SER A 5 -13.28 0.65 4.14
CA SER A 5 -14.37 1.54 3.71
C SER A 5 -13.91 2.94 3.28
N LEU A 6 -12.74 3.06 2.66
CA LEU A 6 -12.17 4.33 2.21
C LEU A 6 -12.60 4.65 0.77
N GLY A 7 -12.66 5.93 0.41
CA GLY A 7 -12.79 6.36 -0.99
C GLY A 7 -11.49 6.11 -1.79
N TYR A 8 -11.59 6.16 -3.13
CA TYR A 8 -10.46 5.88 -4.03
C TYR A 8 -9.27 6.81 -3.77
N ASN A 9 -9.49 8.13 -3.79
CA ASN A 9 -8.44 9.14 -3.59
C ASN A 9 -7.73 8.95 -2.25
N ARG A 10 -8.50 8.72 -1.17
CA ARG A 10 -7.93 8.49 0.16
C ARG A 10 -7.11 7.21 0.22
N ALA A 11 -7.55 6.15 -0.46
CA ALA A 11 -6.76 4.92 -0.56
C ALA A 11 -5.47 5.12 -1.38
N ALA A 12 -5.52 5.90 -2.46
CA ALA A 12 -4.34 6.20 -3.29
C ALA A 12 -3.28 6.97 -2.49
N SER A 13 -3.66 8.04 -1.80
CA SER A 13 -2.73 8.83 -0.99
C SER A 13 -2.11 8.00 0.16
N LEU A 14 -2.85 7.03 0.71
CA LEU A 14 -2.29 6.11 1.69
C LEU A 14 -1.24 5.18 1.06
N ILE A 15 -1.49 4.64 -0.13
CA ILE A 15 -0.54 3.78 -0.84
C ILE A 15 0.74 4.55 -1.17
N GLU A 16 0.64 5.78 -1.69
CA GLU A 16 1.79 6.64 -1.97
C GLU A 16 2.63 6.89 -0.72
N ARG A 17 1.98 7.23 0.40
CA ARG A 17 2.67 7.43 1.68
C ARG A 17 3.34 6.15 2.18
N MET A 18 2.66 5.00 2.09
CA MET A 18 3.23 3.71 2.49
C MET A 18 4.46 3.35 1.67
N GLU A 19 4.46 3.65 0.37
CA GLU A 19 5.62 3.45 -0.51
C GLU A 19 6.76 4.41 -0.15
N GLN A 20 6.48 5.70 0.07
CA GLN A 20 7.46 6.70 0.50
C GLN A 20 8.11 6.38 1.85
N GLU A 21 7.34 5.85 2.80
CA GLU A 21 7.82 5.43 4.12
C GLU A 21 8.49 4.05 4.08
N GLY A 22 8.59 3.40 2.92
CA GLY A 22 9.25 2.11 2.76
C GLY A 22 8.49 0.92 3.35
N MET A 23 7.20 1.07 3.63
CA MET A 23 6.36 0.00 4.17
C MET A 23 5.94 -1.02 3.11
N ILE A 24 5.86 -0.60 1.85
CA ILE A 24 5.53 -1.45 0.70
C ILE A 24 6.51 -1.21 -0.43
N SER A 25 6.70 -2.22 -1.29
CA SER A 25 7.55 -2.11 -2.47
C SER A 25 6.86 -1.32 -3.60
N PRO A 26 7.64 -0.83 -4.58
CA PRO A 26 7.10 -0.31 -5.83
C PRO A 26 6.24 -1.34 -6.56
N PRO A 27 5.27 -0.90 -7.39
CA PRO A 27 4.46 -1.81 -8.19
C PRO A 27 5.33 -2.61 -9.17
N ASN A 28 5.11 -3.92 -9.23
CA ASN A 28 5.71 -4.78 -10.25
C ASN A 28 4.99 -4.64 -11.60
N HIS A 29 5.41 -5.42 -12.59
CA HIS A 29 4.83 -5.41 -13.94
C HIS A 29 3.31 -5.69 -13.99
N ALA A 30 2.77 -6.37 -12.97
CA ALA A 30 1.34 -6.65 -12.83
C ALA A 30 0.61 -5.63 -11.93
N GLY A 31 1.29 -4.58 -11.47
CA GLY A 31 0.75 -3.56 -10.55
C GLY A 31 0.61 -4.02 -9.10
N LYS A 32 1.13 -5.20 -8.74
CA LYS A 32 1.14 -5.70 -7.36
C LYS A 32 2.31 -5.12 -6.58
N ARG A 33 2.14 -4.97 -5.28
CA ARG A 33 3.16 -4.47 -4.33
C ARG A 33 3.33 -5.50 -3.22
N GLU A 34 4.53 -5.59 -2.67
CA GLU A 34 4.87 -6.46 -1.55
C GLU A 34 4.91 -5.64 -0.25
N ILE A 35 4.63 -6.29 0.88
CA ILE A 35 4.73 -5.66 2.20
C ILE A 35 6.15 -5.89 2.72
N LEU A 36 6.82 -4.82 3.12
CA LEU A 36 8.19 -4.83 3.62
C LEU A 36 8.28 -4.77 5.15
N LEU A 37 7.15 -4.50 5.80
CA LEU A 37 7.05 -4.55 7.25
C LEU A 37 7.16 -6.00 7.75
N PRO A 38 7.79 -6.22 8.92
CA PRO A 38 7.80 -7.54 9.54
C PRO A 38 6.37 -8.01 9.82
N ASP A 39 6.12 -9.31 9.65
CA ASP A 39 4.83 -9.90 10.03
C ASP A 39 4.66 -9.70 11.54
N HIS A 40 3.62 -8.97 11.91
CA HIS A 40 3.18 -8.86 13.29
C HIS A 40 2.36 -10.12 13.61
N GLY A 41 3.05 -11.14 14.11
CA GLY A 41 2.44 -12.34 14.68
C GLY A 41 1.71 -12.07 15.99
#